data_AF-A0A537RNL0-F1
#
_entry.id   AF-A0A537RNL0-F1
#
_cell.length_a   1.000
_cell.length_b   1.000
_cell.length_c   1.000
_cell.angle_alpha   90.00
_cell.angle_beta   90.00
_cell.angle_gamma   90.00
#
_symmetry.space_group_name_H-M   'P 1'
#
loop_
_entity.id
_entity.type
_entity.pdbx_description
1 polymer ?
#
loop_
_entity_poly.entity_id
_entity_poly.type
_entity_poly.pdbx_seq_one_letter_code
_entity_poly.pdbx_strand_id
1 'polypeptide(L)'
;MAPFRQASTALLCAVLCSVAAACVVPRDIGLAERCADIMRRAYPSAAIDITKSDAAATSLTTIIAKAEGVRTDLPPGAPLPQNLAVECRFDENILTGFRWTVGPTH
;
A
#
# COMPACT_ATOMS: atom_id res chain seq x y z
N MET A 1 15.03 -49.10 -44.19
CA MET A 1 15.71 -48.59 -42.98
C MET A 1 15.15 -47.19 -42.70
N ALA A 2 14.21 -47.11 -41.76
CA ALA A 2 13.68 -45.90 -41.13
C ALA A 2 13.31 -46.33 -39.70
N PRO A 3 13.50 -45.48 -38.68
CA PRO A 3 12.56 -44.37 -38.49
C PRO A 3 13.21 -43.04 -38.11
N PHE A 4 12.79 -41.99 -38.80
CA PHE A 4 13.01 -40.59 -38.50
C PHE A 4 11.71 -40.07 -37.88
N ARG A 5 11.53 -40.16 -36.56
CA ARG A 5 10.29 -39.69 -35.89
C ARG A 5 10.44 -39.67 -34.36
N GLN A 6 11.17 -38.70 -33.78
CA GLN A 6 11.16 -38.55 -32.31
C GLN A 6 11.61 -37.20 -31.73
N ALA A 7 11.54 -36.10 -32.48
CA ALA A 7 12.06 -34.80 -31.99
C ALA A 7 11.02 -33.68 -31.85
N SER A 8 9.72 -33.97 -31.96
CA SER A 8 8.70 -32.90 -32.10
C SER A 8 7.72 -32.75 -30.94
N THR A 9 7.77 -33.57 -29.89
CA THR A 9 6.79 -33.52 -28.79
C THR A 9 7.26 -32.82 -27.53
N ALA A 10 8.56 -32.52 -27.36
CA ALA A 10 9.06 -31.95 -26.11
C ALA A 10 8.90 -30.42 -25.98
N LEU A 11 8.80 -29.68 -27.08
CA LEU A 11 8.80 -28.22 -27.04
C LEU A 11 7.44 -27.58 -26.72
N LEU A 12 6.32 -28.29 -26.88
CA LEU A 12 4.99 -27.73 -26.66
C LEU A 12 4.60 -27.62 -25.17
N CYS A 13 5.15 -28.46 -24.29
CA CYS A 13 4.83 -28.40 -22.86
C CYS A 13 5.52 -27.25 -22.11
N ALA A 14 6.64 -26.72 -22.63
CA ALA A 14 7.39 -25.67 -21.93
C ALA A 14 6.74 -24.28 -22.03
N VAL A 15 5.94 -24.03 -23.07
CA VAL A 15 5.34 -22.70 -23.33
C VAL A 15 4.04 -22.49 -22.54
N LEU A 16 3.34 -23.57 -22.16
CA LEU A 16 2.07 -23.48 -21.41
C LEU A 16 2.24 -23.22 -19.91
N CYS A 17 3.41 -23.48 -19.32
CA CYS A 17 3.65 -23.26 -17.88
C CYS A 17 4.06 -21.82 -17.53
N SER A 18 4.39 -20.97 -18.51
CA SER A 18 4.89 -19.61 -18.23
C SER A 18 3.79 -18.57 -18.00
N VAL A 19 2.53 -18.88 -18.30
CA VAL A 19 1.42 -17.91 -18.19
C VAL A 19 0.69 -18.00 -16.83
N ALA A 20 0.99 -19.02 -16.02
CA ALA A 20 0.34 -19.24 -14.72
C ALA A 20 1.03 -18.54 -13.52
N ALA A 21 2.13 -17.82 -13.73
CA ALA A 21 2.89 -17.19 -12.65
C ALA A 21 2.51 -15.73 -12.36
N ALA A 22 1.43 -15.22 -12.94
CA ALA A 22 0.87 -13.91 -12.62
C ALA A 22 -0.45 -14.04 -11.86
N CYS A 23 -0.48 -14.85 -10.80
CA CYS A 23 -1.41 -14.61 -9.70
C CYS A 23 -1.00 -13.30 -9.02
N VAL A 24 -1.28 -12.17 -9.68
CA VAL A 24 -1.33 -10.87 -9.02
C VAL A 24 -2.53 -10.96 -8.10
N VAL A 25 -2.30 -11.46 -6.88
CA VAL A 25 -3.27 -11.37 -5.80
C VAL A 25 -3.62 -9.88 -5.72
N PRO A 26 -4.88 -9.48 -5.93
CA PRO A 26 -5.30 -8.14 -5.60
C PRO A 26 -4.94 -7.98 -4.13
N ARG A 27 -3.95 -7.15 -3.82
CA ARG A 27 -3.74 -6.78 -2.42
C ARG A 27 -4.99 -5.99 -2.09
N ASP A 28 -5.94 -6.63 -1.41
CA ASP A 28 -6.96 -5.92 -0.66
C ASP A 28 -6.20 -5.01 0.29
N ILE A 29 -6.01 -3.76 -0.14
CA ILE A 29 -5.30 -2.75 0.61
C ILE A 29 -6.14 -2.54 1.87
N GLY A 30 -5.61 -2.93 3.03
CA GLY A 30 -6.27 -2.75 4.30
C GLY A 30 -6.61 -1.27 4.54
N LEU A 31 -7.58 -1.00 5.41
CA LEU A 31 -7.95 0.38 5.75
C LEU A 31 -6.77 1.19 6.32
N ALA A 32 -5.82 0.50 6.96
CA ALA A 32 -4.56 1.08 7.44
C ALA A 32 -3.71 1.61 6.27
N GLU A 33 -3.47 0.79 5.25
CA GLU A 33 -2.71 1.17 4.06
C GLU A 33 -3.45 2.20 3.20
N ARG A 34 -4.79 2.13 3.12
CA ARG A 34 -5.59 3.20 2.49
C ARG A 34 -5.41 4.53 3.22
N CYS A 35 -5.36 4.53 4.55
CA CYS A 35 -5.09 5.75 5.32
C CYS A 35 -3.67 6.30 5.05
N ALA A 36 -2.67 5.42 4.96
CA ALA A 36 -1.30 5.81 4.59
C ALA A 36 -1.21 6.41 3.17
N ASP A 37 -1.94 5.85 2.20
CA ASP A 37 -2.03 6.41 0.84
C ASP A 37 -2.73 7.78 0.84
N ILE A 38 -3.81 7.93 1.61
CA ILE A 38 -4.47 9.23 1.80
C ILE A 38 -3.51 10.24 2.43
N MET A 39 -2.70 9.86 3.42
CA MET A 39 -1.68 10.74 4.02
C MET A 39 -0.70 11.28 2.96
N ARG A 40 -0.19 10.41 2.08
CA ARG A 40 0.72 10.83 0.99
C ARG A 40 0.04 11.78 0.00
N ARG A 41 -1.22 11.53 -0.33
CA ARG A 41 -2.01 12.38 -1.24
C ARG A 41 -2.38 13.73 -0.61
N ALA A 42 -2.59 13.77 0.70
CA ALA A 42 -2.89 14.99 1.44
C ALA A 42 -1.67 15.93 1.53
N TYR A 43 -0.44 15.39 1.42
CA TYR A 43 0.78 16.19 1.40
C TYR A 43 1.72 15.80 0.23
N PRO A 44 1.31 16.09 -1.03
CA PRO A 44 1.95 15.52 -2.23
C PRO A 44 3.36 16.05 -2.49
N SER A 45 3.73 17.19 -1.89
CA SER A 45 5.07 17.77 -2.01
C SER A 45 6.10 17.18 -1.05
N ALA A 46 5.68 16.32 -0.11
CA ALA A 46 6.57 15.71 0.88
C ALA A 46 6.94 14.29 0.45
N ALA A 47 8.21 13.91 0.59
CA ALA A 47 8.64 12.53 0.42
C ALA A 47 8.44 11.78 1.73
N ILE A 48 7.31 11.09 1.86
CA ILE A 48 6.90 10.44 3.12
C ILE A 48 7.15 8.94 3.05
N ASP A 49 8.06 8.47 3.91
CA ASP A 49 8.22 7.06 4.19
C ASP A 49 7.24 6.63 5.31
N ILE A 50 6.48 5.57 5.08
CA ILE A 50 5.46 5.11 6.03
C ILE A 50 6.12 4.12 6.97
N THR A 51 6.22 4.50 8.24
CA THR A 51 6.89 3.70 9.26
C THR A 51 5.93 2.78 9.99
N LYS A 52 4.64 3.16 10.08
CA LYS A 52 3.62 2.36 10.75
C LYS A 52 2.23 2.66 10.18
N SER A 53 1.41 1.63 10.10
CA SER A 53 -0.02 1.75 9.81
C SER A 53 -0.80 0.69 10.57
N ASP A 54 -1.86 1.09 11.24
CA ASP A 54 -2.75 0.19 11.97
C ASP A 54 -4.21 0.58 11.77
N ALA A 55 -5.12 -0.37 11.97
CA ALA A 55 -6.55 -0.14 11.94
C ALA A 55 -7.22 -0.90 13.06
N ALA A 56 -8.15 -0.25 13.74
CA ALA A 56 -8.93 -0.83 14.82
C ALA A 56 -10.41 -0.51 14.63
N ALA A 57 -11.25 -1.54 14.73
CA ALA A 57 -12.69 -1.34 14.80
C ALA A 57 -13.07 -0.70 16.14
N THR A 58 -13.76 0.43 16.09
CA THR A 58 -14.33 1.09 17.28
C THR A 58 -15.81 0.78 17.46
N SER A 59 -16.47 0.29 16.41
CA SER A 59 -17.85 -0.23 16.43
C SER A 59 -18.00 -1.30 15.34
N LEU A 60 -19.23 -1.81 15.13
CA LEU A 60 -19.52 -2.77 14.06
C LEU A 60 -19.29 -2.21 12.66
N THR A 61 -19.42 -0.89 12.49
CA THR A 61 -19.34 -0.22 11.18
C THR A 61 -18.25 0.84 11.11
N THR A 62 -17.73 1.29 12.26
CA THR A 62 -16.70 2.32 12.35
C THR A 62 -15.33 1.69 12.59
N ILE A 63 -14.38 2.05 11.74
CA ILE A 63 -12.96 1.71 11.87
C ILE A 63 -12.15 3.00 11.91
N ILE A 64 -11.25 3.08 12.89
CA ILE A 64 -10.24 4.12 12.96
C ILE A 64 -8.92 3.52 12.48
N ALA A 65 -8.39 4.07 11.40
CA ALA A 65 -7.08 3.74 10.88
C ALA A 65 -6.09 4.85 11.23
N LYS A 66 -4.87 4.47 11.55
CA LYS A 66 -3.76 5.38 11.87
C LYS A 66 -2.61 5.08 10.94
N ALA A 67 -1.93 6.13 10.50
CA ALA A 67 -0.70 6.01 9.73
C ALA A 67 0.32 7.01 10.28
N GLU A 68 1.54 6.54 10.45
CA GLU A 68 2.70 7.31 10.88
C GLU A 68 3.77 7.24 9.78
N GLY A 69 4.51 8.32 9.59
CA GLY A 69 5.56 8.40 8.60
C GLY A 69 6.57 9.50 8.88
N VAL A 70 7.67 9.46 8.14
CA VAL A 70 8.77 10.41 8.27
C VAL A 70 9.07 11.01 6.91
N ARG A 71 9.27 12.33 6.89
CA ARG A 71 9.74 13.07 5.73
C ARG A 71 11.23 12.82 5.51
N THR A 72 11.55 12.29 4.34
CA THR A 72 12.93 12.03 3.92
C THR A 72 13.48 13.13 3.02
N ASP A 73 12.64 14.09 2.61
CA ASP A 73 13.00 15.24 1.78
C ASP A 73 13.56 16.43 2.57
N LEU A 74 13.59 16.35 3.90
CA LEU A 74 14.08 17.43 4.76
C LEU A 74 15.42 17.08 5.41
N PRO A 75 16.36 18.03 5.50
CA PRO A 75 17.57 17.83 6.29
C PRO A 75 17.24 17.72 7.79
N PRO A 76 18.10 17.06 8.58
CA PRO A 76 18.00 17.04 10.04
C PRO A 76 17.90 18.47 10.60
N GLY A 77 16.93 18.73 11.47
CA GLY A 77 16.75 20.04 12.11
C GLY A 77 16.07 21.10 11.23
N ALA A 78 15.47 20.71 10.10
CA ALA A 78 14.61 21.60 9.33
C ALA A 78 13.50 22.21 10.21
N PRO A 79 13.08 23.46 9.95
CA PRO A 79 12.02 24.12 10.73
C PRO A 79 10.64 23.48 10.55
N LEU A 80 10.47 22.63 9.54
CA LEU A 80 9.22 21.89 9.29
C LEU A 80 9.24 20.54 10.01
N PRO A 81 8.07 20.06 10.52
CA PRO A 81 7.97 18.74 11.14
C PRO A 81 8.39 17.63 10.17
N GLN A 82 9.32 16.79 10.61
CA GLN A 82 9.74 15.60 9.86
C GLN A 82 8.80 14.42 10.11
N ASN A 83 8.37 14.25 11.37
CA ASN A 83 7.42 13.20 11.73
C ASN A 83 6.01 13.63 11.37
N LEU A 84 5.27 12.73 10.76
CA LEU A 84 3.90 12.91 10.33
C LEU A 84 3.06 11.77 10.87
N ALA A 85 1.84 12.08 11.30
CA ALA A 85 0.86 11.09 11.71
C ALA A 85 -0.55 11.58 11.39
N VAL A 86 -1.38 10.66 10.92
CA VAL A 86 -2.78 10.91 10.63
C VAL A 86 -3.66 9.86 11.26
N GLU A 87 -4.91 10.26 11.45
CA GLU A 87 -6.00 9.37 11.78
C GLU A 87 -7.10 9.52 10.71
N CYS A 88 -7.51 8.39 10.16
CA CYS A 88 -8.61 8.28 9.21
C CYS A 88 -9.79 7.55 9.87
N ARG A 89 -10.97 8.13 9.81
CA ARG A 89 -12.22 7.49 10.20
C ARG A 89 -12.90 6.92 8.97
N PHE A 90 -13.22 5.63 9.05
CA PHE A 90 -14.02 4.93 8.08
C PHE A 90 -15.34 4.50 8.71
N ASP A 91 -16.45 4.85 8.09
CA ASP A 91 -17.77 4.29 8.42
C ASP A 91 -18.24 3.48 7.21
N GLU A 92 -18.56 2.20 7.43
CA GLU A 92 -18.96 1.27 6.35
C GLU A 92 -17.95 1.24 5.19
N ASN A 93 -16.64 1.27 5.51
CA ASN A 93 -15.52 1.29 4.54
C ASN A 93 -15.40 2.59 3.70
N ILE A 94 -16.19 3.62 4.01
CA ILE A 94 -16.16 4.96 3.41
C ILE A 94 -15.37 5.91 4.31
N LEU A 95 -14.44 6.69 3.73
CA LEU A 95 -13.70 7.70 4.48
C LEU A 95 -14.64 8.84 4.88
N THR A 96 -14.92 8.99 6.17
CA THR A 96 -15.79 10.04 6.73
C THR A 96 -15.01 11.09 7.51
N GLY A 97 -13.78 10.80 7.88
CA GLY A 97 -12.91 11.75 8.58
C GLY A 97 -11.43 11.54 8.27
N PHE A 98 -10.70 12.63 8.20
CA PHE A 98 -9.25 12.65 8.08
C PHE A 98 -8.71 13.80 8.92
N ARG A 99 -7.73 13.52 9.78
CA ARG A 99 -7.05 14.55 10.56
C ARG A 99 -5.58 14.24 10.73
N TRP A 100 -4.76 15.28 10.73
CA TRP A 100 -3.38 15.20 11.19
C TRP A 100 -3.36 15.15 12.72
N THR A 101 -2.69 14.15 13.28
CA THR A 101 -2.40 14.08 14.72
C THR A 101 -0.98 14.58 15.02
N VAL A 102 -0.08 14.48 14.03
CA VAL A 102 1.23 15.13 14.00
C VAL A 102 1.48 15.59 12.56
N GLY A 103 1.89 16.84 12.35
CA GLY A 103 2.27 17.29 11.00
C GLY A 103 2.04 18.77 10.76
N PRO A 104 1.83 19.19 9.49
CA PRO A 104 1.92 20.59 9.09
C PRO A 104 0.84 21.52 9.68
N THR A 105 -0.21 20.96 10.28
CA THR A 105 -1.33 21.72 10.85
C THR A 105 -1.43 21.61 12.38
N HIS A 106 -0.44 21.05 13.06
CA HIS A 106 -0.47 20.76 14.49
C HIS A 106 0.78 21.27 15.23
#